data_AF-A0A1D6FYB9-F1
#
_entry.id   AF-A0A1D6FYB9-F1
#
_cell.length_a   1.000
_cell.length_b   1.000
_cell.length_c   1.000
_cell.angle_alpha   90.00
_cell.angle_beta   90.00
_cell.angle_gamma   90.00
#
_symmetry.space_group_name_H-M   'P 1'
#
loop_
_entity.id
_entity.type
_entity.pdbx_description
1 polymer ?
#
loop_
_entity_poly.entity_id
_entity_poly.type
_entity_poly.pdbx_seq_one_letter_code
_entity_poly.pdbx_strand_id
1 'polypeptide(L)' 'MDQSELNHNLVPLEVREEYELRRDLKVRAFRTYHAIPSQGYVIYSVKQKLKQEFIGLPGSEIKRLKLSGVE' A
#
# COMPACT_ATOMS: atom_id res chain seq x y z
N MET A 1 1.59 25.60 -19.69
CA MET A 1 0.55 24.55 -19.62
C MET A 1 -0.59 25.00 -20.52
N ASP A 2 -1.16 24.12 -21.32
CA ASP A 2 -2.02 24.44 -22.48
C ASP A 2 -3.51 24.66 -22.14
N GLN A 3 -3.86 24.73 -20.84
CA GLN A 3 -5.24 24.90 -20.33
C GLN A 3 -6.22 23.81 -20.79
N SER A 4 -5.72 22.67 -21.29
CA SER A 4 -6.56 21.55 -21.65
C SER A 4 -7.24 20.95 -20.42
N GLU A 5 -8.52 20.59 -20.57
CA GLU A 5 -9.26 19.89 -19.53
C GLU A 5 -8.82 18.43 -19.49
N LEU A 6 -8.34 17.98 -18.33
CA LEU A 6 -7.95 16.59 -18.11
C LEU A 6 -9.12 15.85 -17.47
N ASN A 7 -9.61 14.78 -18.10
CA ASN A 7 -10.57 13.89 -17.46
C ASN A 7 -9.94 13.26 -16.22
N HIS A 8 -10.55 13.46 -15.05
CA HIS A 8 -10.03 12.97 -13.78
C HIS A 8 -11.15 12.65 -12.78
N ASN A 9 -10.83 11.79 -11.80
CA ASN A 9 -11.68 11.51 -10.66
C ASN A 9 -11.00 12.07 -9.40
N LEU A 10 -11.67 12.98 -8.69
CA LEU A 10 -11.17 13.56 -7.44
C LEU A 10 -11.56 12.67 -6.27
N VAL A 11 -10.56 12.11 -5.60
CA VAL A 11 -10.75 11.30 -4.40
C VAL A 11 -10.25 12.10 -3.19
N PRO A 12 -11.13 12.53 -2.26
CA PRO A 12 -10.70 13.14 -1.02
C PRO A 12 -10.00 12.10 -0.13
N LEU A 13 -8.97 12.51 0.61
CA LEU A 13 -8.26 11.65 1.54
C LEU A 13 -7.89 12.41 2.81
N GLU A 14 -8.49 12.02 3.93
CA GLU A 14 -8.21 12.59 5.24
C GLU A 14 -6.90 12.07 5.83
N VAL A 15 -6.33 12.82 6.77
CA VAL A 15 -5.11 12.42 7.47
C VAL A 15 -5.32 11.08 8.17
N ARG A 16 -4.42 10.11 7.90
CA ARG A 16 -4.44 8.69 8.32
C ARG A 16 -5.32 7.77 7.47
N GLU A 17 -6.08 8.27 6.51
CA GLU A 17 -6.77 7.39 5.57
C GLU A 17 -5.79 6.76 4.58
N GLU A 18 -6.11 5.52 4.21
CA GLU A 18 -5.43 4.78 3.15
C GLU A 18 -6.35 4.68 1.94
N TYR A 19 -5.79 4.92 0.76
CA TYR A 19 -6.45 4.67 -0.52
C TYR A 19 -5.71 3.58 -1.28
N GLU A 20 -6.45 2.59 -1.76
CA GLU A 20 -5.93 1.52 -2.60
C GLU A 20 -5.89 1.98 -4.06
N LEU A 21 -4.71 2.31 -4.56
CA LEU A 21 -4.53 2.74 -5.94
C LEU A 21 -4.57 1.55 -6.91
N ARG A 22 -4.09 0.40 -6.45
CA ARG A 22 -4.20 -0.94 -7.06
C ARG A 22 -3.94 -1.99 -5.98
N ARG A 23 -4.21 -3.26 -6.29
CA ARG A 23 -4.15 -4.42 -5.38
C ARG A 23 -2.97 -4.44 -4.38
N ASP A 24 -1.78 -4.04 -4.83
CA ASP A 24 -0.55 -4.10 -4.04
C ASP A 24 0.03 -2.72 -3.73
N LEU A 25 -0.61 -1.61 -4.12
CA LEU A 25 -0.08 -0.26 -3.96
C LEU A 25 -1.09 0.63 -3.25
N LYS A 26 -0.67 1.14 -2.09
CA LYS A 26 -1.49 2.00 -1.25
C LYS A 26 -0.87 3.38 -1.13
N VAL A 27 -1.75 4.35 -0.92
CA VAL A 27 -1.39 5.72 -0.59
C VAL A 27 -1.96 6.03 0.78
N ARG A 28 -1.15 6.60 1.68
CA ARG A 28 -1.60 7.04 3.01
C ARG A 28 -1.27 8.49 3.24
N ALA A 29 -2.28 9.28 3.62
CA ALA A 29 -2.08 10.66 4.01
C ALA A 29 -1.54 10.77 5.45
N PHE A 30 -0.64 11.73 5.68
CA PHE A 30 -0.12 12.03 7.01
C PHE A 30 -0.02 13.55 7.24
N ARG A 31 -0.08 13.95 8.50
CA ARG A 31 0.00 15.36 8.89
C ARG A 31 1.41 15.89 8.68
N THR A 32 1.51 17.03 8.00
CA THR A 32 2.73 17.84 7.94
C THR A 32 2.61 19.04 8.87
N TYR A 33 3.76 19.60 9.25
CA TYR A 33 3.82 20.83 10.05
C TYR A 33 4.25 21.97 9.14
N HIS A 34 3.30 22.82 8.75
CA HIS A 34 3.53 23.95 7.86
C HIS A 34 2.62 25.12 8.25
N ALA A 35 2.96 26.33 7.79
CA ALA A 35 2.23 27.55 8.15
C ALA A 35 0.80 27.60 7.58
N ILE A 36 0.53 26.84 6.52
CA ILE A 36 -0.78 26.71 5.88
C ILE A 36 -1.25 25.24 5.90
N PRO A 37 -2.56 24.97 5.70
CA PRO A 37 -3.07 23.61 5.58
C PRO A 37 -2.24 22.81 4.58
N SER A 38 -1.70 21.69 5.06
CA SER A 38 -0.88 20.79 4.27
C SER A 38 -1.02 19.37 4.79
N GLN A 39 -0.85 18.41 3.88
CA GLN A 39 -0.69 17.00 4.21
C GLN A 39 0.36 16.39 3.30
N GLY A 40 1.09 15.41 3.83
CA GLY A 40 2.01 14.60 3.06
C GLY A 40 1.36 13.27 2.68
N TYR A 41 1.97 12.58 1.72
CA TYR A 41 1.55 11.25 1.29
C TYR A 41 2.73 10.29 1.31
N VAL A 42 2.47 9.06 1.76
CA VAL A 42 3.38 7.93 1.55
C VAL A 42 2.73 6.97 0.58
N ILE A 43 3.46 6.60 -0.48
CA ILE A 43 3.07 5.56 -1.43
C ILE A 43 3.92 4.33 -1.14
N TYR A 44 3.28 3.19 -0.92
CA TYR A 44 3.98 1.96 -0.55
C TYR A 44 3.31 0.72 -1.12
N SER A 45 4.14 -0.30 -1.38
CA SER A 45 3.65 -1.60 -1.83
C SER A 45 3.44 -2.57 -0.67
N VAL A 46 2.30 -3.26 -0.66
CA VAL A 46 2.01 -4.35 0.27
C VAL A 46 2.44 -5.67 -0.38
N LYS A 47 3.39 -6.36 0.25
CA LYS A 47 3.93 -7.63 -0.25
C LYS A 47 3.79 -8.71 0.81
N GLN A 48 3.31 -9.88 0.43
CA GLN A 48 3.38 -11.07 1.27
C GLN A 48 4.80 -11.63 1.20
N LYS A 49 5.46 -11.76 2.36
CA LYS A 49 6.81 -12.30 2.49
C LYS A 49 6.76 -13.53 3.38
N LEU A 50 7.70 -14.45 3.15
CA LEU A 50 7.85 -15.63 3.99
C LEU A 50 8.23 -15.22 5.42
N LYS A 51 7.57 -15.79 6.42
CA LYS A 51 7.96 -15.63 7.83
C LYS A 51 9.35 -16.21 8.07
N GLN A 52 10.05 -15.64 9.05
CA GLN A 52 11.42 -16.03 9.37
C GLN A 52 11.53 -17.53 9.71
N GLU A 53 10.55 -18.07 10.41
CA GLU A 53 10.47 -19.49 10.82
C GLU A 53 10.35 -20.49 9.65
N PHE A 54 9.97 -20.02 8.45
CA PHE A 54 9.85 -20.87 7.27
C PHE A 54 11.03 -20.73 6.30
N ILE A 55 11.99 -19.85 6.61
CA ILE A 55 13.18 -19.68 5.78
C ILE A 55 14.03 -20.94 5.84
N GLY A 56 14.45 -21.45 4.67
CA GLY A 56 15.26 -22.66 4.54
C GLY A 56 14.43 -23.96 4.44
N LEU A 57 13.11 -23.90 4.65
CA LEU A 57 12.25 -25.04 4.36
C LEU A 57 12.21 -25.31 2.84
N PRO A 58 12.14 -26.59 2.42
CA PRO A 58 11.90 -26.94 1.03
C PRO A 58 10.59 -26.34 0.50
N GLY A 59 10.57 -25.96 -0.78
CA GLY A 59 9.37 -25.35 -1.40
C GLY A 59 8.10 -26.22 -1.32
N SER A 60 8.24 -27.54 -1.29
CA SER A 60 7.12 -28.48 -1.08
C SER A 60 6.47 -28.32 0.29
N GLU A 61 7.28 -28.12 1.34
CA GLU A 61 6.85 -27.91 2.72
C GLU A 61 6.13 -26.57 2.85
N ILE A 62 6.71 -25.50 2.26
CA ILE A 62 6.09 -24.16 2.23
C ILE A 62 4.72 -24.22 1.52
N LYS A 63 4.64 -24.93 0.39
CA LYS A 63 3.36 -25.12 -0.32
C LYS A 63 2.34 -25.85 0.54
N ARG A 64 2.74 -26.90 1.27
CA ARG A 64 1.85 -27.65 2.16
C ARG A 64 1.32 -26.77 3.30
N LEU A 65 2.19 -25.98 3.92
CA LEU A 65 1.81 -25.02 4.98
C LEU A 65 0.78 -24.02 4.46
N LYS A 66 1.02 -23.43 3.30
CA LYS A 66 0.08 -22.49 2.66
C LYS A 66 -1.28 -23.15 2.36
N LEU A 67 -1.30 -24.38 1.86
CA LEU A 67 -2.54 -25.12 1.59
C LEU A 67 -3.30 -25.53 2.87
N SER A 68 -2.59 -25.70 3.99
CA SER A 68 -3.20 -25.97 5.29
C SER A 68 -3.78 -24.72 5.98
N GLY A 69 -3.73 -23.55 5.33
CA GLY A 69 -4.23 -22.28 5.86
C GLY A 69 -3.26 -21.56 6.79
N VAL A 70 -2.00 -21.99 6.86
CA VAL A 70 -0.95 -21.28 7.58
C VAL A 70 -0.45 -20.13 6.71
N GLU A 71 -0.77 -18.90 7.10
CA GLU A 71 -0.24 -17.64 6.53
C GLU A 71 0.99 -17.13 7.28
#